data_AF-A0A354YWY5-F1
#
_entry.id   AF-A0A354YWY5-F1
#
_cell.length_a   1.000
_cell.length_b   1.000
_cell.length_c   1.000
_cell.angle_alpha   90.00
_cell.angle_beta   90.00
_cell.angle_gamma   90.00
#
_symmetry.space_group_name_H-M   'P 1'
#
loop_
_entity.id
_entity.type
_entity.pdbx_description
1 polymer ?
#
loop_
_entity_poly.entity_id
_entity_poly.type
_entity_poly.pdbx_seq_one_letter_code
_entity_poly.pdbx_strand_id
1 'polypeptide(L)'
;VNAYLTNEPYMKVRVEELKDKKLKSPELEALMRNLVGQFEQYVRMSKKIPPETVVSVVAIEEGGRLADVIASHLNLRINEKQRILELSDVNKRLNYLCELLAKEMEVLELERKINIRVRKQMEKTQKEYYLREQIKAIQKELGEKDERSSEVEEFRERIKKANMPKDAEEKAFKELERLEKMPPMVAEAVVVRNYLDWILSLPWSFETRDRLDLKAAEAILEEDHYGLE
;
A
#
# COMPACT_ATOMS: atom_id res chain seq x y z
N VAL A 1 -40.93 -19.72 24.02
CA VAL A 1 -41.27 -21.15 24.16
C VAL A 1 -41.33 -21.45 25.64
N ASN A 2 -42.47 -21.91 26.15
CA ASN A 2 -42.66 -22.07 27.58
C ASN A 2 -42.37 -23.51 28.05
N ALA A 3 -42.45 -24.50 27.15
CA ALA A 3 -42.05 -25.87 27.40
C ALA A 3 -41.83 -26.64 26.09
N TYR A 4 -40.88 -27.57 26.08
CA TYR A 4 -40.73 -28.57 25.02
C TYR A 4 -41.56 -29.81 25.37
N LEU A 5 -42.36 -30.29 24.42
CA LEU A 5 -43.20 -31.50 24.53
C LEU A 5 -42.51 -32.66 23.81
N THR A 6 -43.07 -33.88 23.91
CA THR A 6 -42.50 -35.10 23.32
C THR A 6 -42.31 -34.99 21.79
N ASN A 7 -41.16 -35.46 21.30
CA ASN A 7 -40.60 -35.12 19.98
C ASN A 7 -40.78 -36.20 18.88
N GLU A 8 -41.94 -36.85 18.75
CA GLU A 8 -42.17 -37.77 17.61
C GLU A 8 -43.54 -37.56 16.93
N PRO A 9 -43.60 -37.51 15.57
CA PRO A 9 -42.49 -37.50 14.59
C PRO A 9 -41.86 -36.12 14.35
N TYR A 10 -42.30 -35.07 15.07
CA TYR A 10 -41.79 -33.70 14.96
C TYR A 10 -41.70 -33.06 16.34
N MET A 11 -40.87 -32.03 16.45
CA MET A 11 -40.70 -31.27 17.69
C MET A 11 -42.00 -30.53 18.05
N LYS A 12 -42.51 -30.75 19.26
CA LYS A 12 -43.71 -30.07 19.77
C LYS A 12 -43.30 -29.10 20.87
N VAL A 13 -43.83 -27.88 20.84
CA VAL A 13 -43.54 -26.84 21.84
C VAL A 13 -44.81 -26.15 22.29
N ARG A 14 -44.85 -25.74 23.55
CA ARG A 14 -45.87 -24.80 24.03
C ARG A 14 -45.42 -23.38 23.70
N VAL A 15 -46.24 -22.68 22.93
CA VAL A 15 -46.04 -21.29 22.56
C VAL A 15 -46.94 -20.39 23.40
N GLU A 16 -46.48 -19.17 23.62
CA GLU A 16 -47.28 -18.07 24.13
C GLU A 16 -47.11 -16.92 23.14
N GLU A 17 -48.23 -16.34 22.73
CA GLU A 17 -48.22 -15.23 21.77
C GLU A 17 -47.82 -13.95 22.50
N LEU A 18 -46.65 -13.41 22.16
CA LEU A 18 -46.24 -12.09 22.62
C LEU A 18 -46.88 -11.04 21.73
N LYS A 19 -47.86 -10.31 22.27
CA LYS A 19 -48.45 -9.17 21.58
C LYS A 19 -47.67 -7.91 21.93
N ASP A 20 -47.23 -7.19 20.90
CA ASP A 20 -46.67 -5.87 21.08
C ASP A 20 -47.71 -4.96 21.75
N LYS A 21 -47.28 -4.27 22.81
CA LYS A 21 -48.13 -3.23 23.42
C LYS A 21 -48.26 -2.10 22.41
N LYS A 22 -49.49 -1.85 21.94
CA LYS A 22 -49.84 -0.71 21.08
C LYS A 22 -49.79 0.59 21.88
N LEU A 23 -48.60 1.01 22.28
CA LEU A 23 -48.34 2.28 22.94
C LEU A 23 -47.89 3.29 21.88
N LYS A 24 -48.82 4.09 21.36
CA LYS A 24 -48.45 5.28 20.58
C LYS A 24 -48.00 6.35 21.57
N SER A 25 -46.69 6.58 21.64
CA SER A 25 -46.10 7.70 22.39
C SER A 25 -45.34 8.63 21.44
N PRO A 26 -45.25 9.94 21.74
CA PRO A 26 -44.43 10.86 20.96
C PRO A 26 -42.96 10.41 20.86
N GLU A 27 -42.46 9.73 21.89
CA GLU A 27 -41.12 9.14 21.91
C GLU A 27 -40.96 8.01 20.89
N LEU A 28 -41.93 7.08 20.82
CA LEU A 28 -41.93 5.99 19.84
C LEU A 28 -41.91 6.54 18.40
N GLU A 29 -42.76 7.54 18.12
CA GLU A 29 -42.80 8.18 16.79
C GLU A 29 -41.50 8.90 16.44
N ALA A 30 -40.83 9.51 17.43
CA ALA A 30 -39.51 10.10 17.23
C ALA A 30 -38.45 9.03 16.91
N LEU A 31 -38.47 7.90 17.63
CA LEU A 31 -37.57 6.76 17.40
C LEU A 31 -37.79 6.15 16.02
N MET A 32 -39.04 5.94 15.61
CA MET A 32 -39.38 5.43 14.28
C MET A 32 -38.86 6.35 13.17
N ARG A 33 -39.09 7.66 13.29
CA ARG A 33 -38.59 8.64 12.30
C ARG A 33 -37.05 8.65 12.23
N ASN A 34 -36.39 8.57 13.38
CA ASN A 34 -34.93 8.49 13.44
C ASN A 34 -34.42 7.22 12.75
N LEU A 35 -34.98 6.06 13.09
CA LEU A 35 -34.61 4.77 12.52
C LEU A 35 -34.78 4.74 11.00
N VAL A 36 -35.90 5.26 10.49
CA VAL A 36 -36.15 5.38 9.04
C VAL A 36 -35.11 6.28 8.37
N GLY A 37 -34.78 7.43 8.97
CA GLY A 37 -33.76 8.33 8.45
C GLY A 37 -32.36 7.70 8.39
N GLN A 38 -31.98 6.97 9.45
CA GLN A 38 -30.72 6.22 9.48
C GLN A 38 -30.71 5.09 8.43
N PHE A 39 -31.82 4.38 8.29
CA PHE A 39 -31.95 3.31 7.29
C PHE A 39 -31.84 3.85 5.86
N GLU A 40 -32.45 5.00 5.56
CA GLU A 40 -32.31 5.66 4.26
C GLU A 40 -30.85 6.00 3.95
N GLN A 41 -30.12 6.56 4.92
CA GLN A 41 -28.69 6.86 4.77
C GLN A 41 -27.87 5.58 4.57
N TYR A 42 -28.15 4.53 5.33
CA TYR A 42 -27.49 3.22 5.18
C TYR A 42 -27.69 2.63 3.77
N VAL A 43 -28.92 2.66 3.25
CA VAL A 43 -29.23 2.16 1.89
C VAL A 43 -28.45 2.93 0.82
N ARG A 44 -28.38 4.27 0.95
CA ARG A 44 -27.60 5.13 0.02
C ARG A 44 -26.10 4.81 0.02
N MET A 45 -25.55 4.44 1.18
CA MET A 45 -24.13 4.12 1.33
C MET A 45 -23.79 2.71 0.87
N SER A 46 -24.58 1.72 1.29
CA SER A 46 -24.34 0.29 1.03
C SER A 46 -24.52 -0.06 -0.44
N LYS A 47 -25.49 0.55 -1.14
CA LYS A 47 -25.90 0.22 -2.52
C LYS A 47 -26.30 -1.24 -2.77
N LYS A 48 -26.31 -2.10 -1.73
CA LYS A 48 -26.74 -3.51 -1.80
C LYS A 48 -28.26 -3.66 -1.71
N ILE A 49 -28.94 -2.67 -1.14
CA ILE A 49 -30.39 -2.68 -0.93
C ILE A 49 -31.03 -1.79 -2.00
N PRO A 50 -32.07 -2.28 -2.72
CA PRO A 50 -32.80 -1.47 -3.68
C PRO A 50 -33.50 -0.28 -3.00
N PRO A 51 -33.45 0.94 -3.57
CA PRO A 51 -34.09 2.12 -3.01
C PRO A 51 -35.61 1.96 -2.79
N GLU A 52 -36.28 1.12 -3.58
CA GLU A 52 -37.71 0.82 -3.45
C GLU A 52 -38.05 0.23 -2.07
N THR A 53 -37.09 -0.46 -1.44
CA THR A 53 -37.23 -1.03 -0.09
C THR A 53 -37.48 0.06 0.94
N VAL A 54 -36.84 1.23 0.81
CA VAL A 54 -37.04 2.35 1.74
C VAL A 54 -38.48 2.84 1.71
N VAL A 55 -39.09 2.91 0.52
CA VAL A 55 -40.49 3.32 0.36
C VAL A 55 -41.42 2.37 1.11
N SER A 56 -41.16 1.07 1.03
CA SER A 56 -41.96 0.06 1.75
C SER A 56 -41.83 0.17 3.27
N VAL A 57 -40.65 0.55 3.77
CA VAL A 57 -40.36 0.73 5.20
C VAL A 57 -41.03 1.99 5.75
N VAL A 58 -41.03 3.08 5.00
CA VAL A 58 -41.66 4.36 5.38
C VAL A 58 -43.19 4.22 5.57
N ALA A 59 -43.83 3.32 4.82
CA ALA A 59 -45.27 3.07 4.91
C ALA A 59 -45.70 2.29 6.18
N ILE A 60 -44.74 1.82 7.00
CA ILE A 60 -45.05 1.00 8.19
C ILE A 60 -45.35 1.90 9.40
N GLU A 61 -46.59 1.86 9.86
CA GLU A 61 -47.03 2.62 11.06
C GLU A 61 -46.77 1.90 12.40
N GLU A 62 -46.51 0.59 12.36
CA GLU A 62 -46.30 -0.22 13.55
C GLU A 62 -44.80 -0.33 13.86
N GLY A 63 -44.35 0.26 14.96
CA GLY A 63 -42.92 0.29 15.33
C GLY A 63 -42.27 -1.09 15.48
N GLY A 64 -43.00 -2.10 15.96
CA GLY A 64 -42.50 -3.47 16.04
C GLY A 64 -42.26 -4.09 14.67
N ARG A 65 -43.24 -3.94 13.77
CA ARG A 65 -43.13 -4.39 12.38
C ARG A 65 -42.03 -3.65 11.63
N LEU A 66 -41.88 -2.33 11.88
CA LEU A 66 -40.82 -1.51 11.30
C LEU A 66 -39.44 -2.06 11.68
N ALA A 67 -39.23 -2.35 12.97
CA ALA A 67 -38.00 -2.93 13.48
C ALA A 67 -37.68 -4.28 12.82
N ASP A 68 -38.67 -5.16 12.70
CA ASP A 68 -38.49 -6.50 12.13
C ASP A 68 -38.16 -6.46 10.63
N VAL A 69 -38.84 -5.60 9.87
CA VAL A 69 -38.57 -5.43 8.43
C VAL A 69 -37.17 -4.87 8.22
N ILE A 70 -36.78 -3.82 8.96
CA ILE A 70 -35.43 -3.25 8.85
C ILE A 70 -34.38 -4.30 9.22
N ALA A 71 -34.55 -5.01 10.34
CA ALA A 71 -33.64 -6.07 10.77
C ALA A 71 -33.46 -7.18 9.72
N SER A 72 -34.50 -7.47 8.92
CA SER A 72 -34.43 -8.48 7.85
C SER A 72 -33.53 -8.07 6.68
N HIS A 73 -33.41 -6.77 6.42
CA HIS A 73 -32.56 -6.22 5.36
C HIS A 73 -31.11 -5.97 5.80
N LEU A 74 -30.84 -5.99 7.10
CA LEU A 74 -29.50 -5.81 7.65
C LEU A 74 -28.74 -7.14 7.70
N ASN A 75 -27.46 -7.08 7.36
CA ASN A 75 -26.57 -8.24 7.41
C ASN A 75 -25.98 -8.43 8.82
N LEU A 76 -26.86 -8.72 9.78
CA LEU A 76 -26.52 -8.87 11.19
C LEU A 76 -26.05 -10.30 11.52
N ARG A 77 -25.22 -10.42 12.56
CA ARG A 77 -24.83 -11.74 13.10
C ARG A 77 -26.05 -12.43 13.73
N ILE A 78 -26.04 -13.77 13.75
CA ILE A 78 -27.15 -14.57 14.31
C ILE A 78 -27.47 -14.15 15.75
N ASN A 79 -26.44 -13.89 16.57
CA ASN A 79 -26.62 -13.46 17.95
C ASN A 79 -27.35 -12.11 18.07
N GLU A 80 -27.11 -11.17 17.14
CA GLU A 80 -27.78 -9.87 17.13
C GLU A 80 -29.22 -10.00 16.68
N LYS A 81 -29.49 -10.84 15.66
CA LYS A 81 -30.85 -11.17 15.21
C LYS A 81 -31.66 -11.80 16.35
N GLN A 82 -31.07 -12.75 17.07
CA GLN A 82 -31.69 -13.38 18.23
C GLN A 82 -31.98 -12.36 19.34
N ARG A 83 -31.03 -11.46 19.62
CA ARG A 83 -31.22 -10.40 20.61
C ARG A 83 -32.35 -9.44 20.24
N ILE A 84 -32.49 -9.09 18.96
CA ILE A 84 -33.63 -8.27 18.47
C ILE A 84 -34.95 -9.01 18.71
N LEU A 85 -35.01 -10.31 18.43
CA LEU A 85 -36.21 -11.14 18.65
C LEU A 85 -36.58 -11.30 20.13
N GLU A 86 -35.59 -11.28 21.03
CA GLU A 86 -35.80 -11.39 22.48
C GLU A 86 -36.29 -10.07 23.12
N LEU A 87 -36.13 -8.94 22.44
CA LEU A 87 -36.57 -7.63 22.92
C LEU A 87 -38.09 -7.46 22.72
N SER A 88 -38.86 -7.83 23.74
CA SER A 88 -40.32 -7.66 23.76
C SER A 88 -40.80 -6.20 23.84
N ASP A 89 -39.93 -5.28 24.26
CA ASP A 89 -40.24 -3.84 24.32
C ASP A 89 -39.83 -3.17 23.01
N VAL A 90 -40.82 -2.63 22.30
CA VAL A 90 -40.64 -1.98 20.99
C VAL A 90 -39.67 -0.80 21.09
N ASN A 91 -39.70 0.01 22.16
CA ASN A 91 -38.80 1.16 22.30
C ASN A 91 -37.35 0.69 22.44
N LYS A 92 -37.12 -0.37 23.25
CA LYS A 92 -35.78 -0.94 23.42
C LYS A 92 -35.28 -1.57 22.12
N ARG A 93 -36.17 -2.25 21.38
CA ARG A 93 -35.85 -2.87 20.08
C ARG A 93 -35.47 -1.82 19.03
N LEU A 94 -36.24 -0.72 18.93
CA LEU A 94 -35.93 0.40 18.03
C LEU A 94 -34.60 1.07 18.40
N ASN A 95 -34.37 1.38 19.68
CA ASN A 95 -33.11 1.96 20.14
C ASN A 95 -31.91 1.07 19.82
N TYR A 96 -32.03 -0.23 20.10
CA TYR A 96 -30.96 -1.19 19.82
C TYR A 96 -30.65 -1.27 18.31
N LEU A 97 -31.67 -1.23 17.46
CA LEU A 97 -31.51 -1.17 16.00
C LEU A 97 -30.85 0.13 15.53
N CYS A 98 -31.20 1.28 16.10
CA CYS A 98 -30.53 2.56 15.81
C CYS A 98 -29.03 2.49 16.14
N GLU A 99 -28.67 1.92 17.29
CA GLU A 99 -27.26 1.73 17.68
C GLU A 99 -26.51 0.81 16.72
N LEU A 100 -27.14 -0.29 16.29
CA LEU A 100 -26.56 -1.21 15.31
C LEU A 100 -26.36 -0.54 13.95
N LEU A 101 -27.35 0.19 13.46
CA LEU A 101 -27.26 0.93 12.20
C LEU A 101 -26.15 1.98 12.24
N ALA A 102 -26.03 2.72 13.33
CA ALA A 102 -24.97 3.72 13.49
C ALA A 102 -23.57 3.09 13.39
N LYS A 103 -23.36 1.94 14.04
CA LYS A 103 -22.08 1.19 13.96
C LYS A 103 -21.81 0.69 12.54
N GLU A 104 -22.81 0.12 11.88
CA GLU A 104 -22.67 -0.37 10.50
C GLU A 104 -22.37 0.77 9.52
N MET A 105 -22.98 1.95 9.71
CA MET A 105 -22.68 3.13 8.91
C MET A 105 -21.23 3.60 9.12
N GLU A 106 -20.73 3.61 10.37
CA GLU A 106 -19.33 3.97 10.67
C GLU A 106 -18.34 3.03 9.96
N VAL A 107 -18.61 1.72 9.98
CA VAL A 107 -17.80 0.72 9.26
C VAL A 107 -17.81 1.01 7.75
N LEU A 108 -18.98 1.24 7.16
CA LEU A 108 -19.11 1.57 5.73
C LEU A 108 -18.37 2.86 5.35
N GLU A 109 -18.38 3.89 6.21
CA GLU A 109 -17.60 5.11 5.97
C GLU A 109 -16.09 4.85 5.96
N LEU A 110 -15.61 4.05 6.92
CA LEU A 110 -14.20 3.68 7.00
C LEU A 110 -13.77 2.85 5.78
N GLU A 111 -14.57 1.86 5.38
CA GLU A 111 -14.33 1.09 4.15
C GLU A 111 -14.26 2.00 2.92
N ARG A 112 -15.16 2.99 2.80
CA ARG A 112 -15.14 3.96 1.72
C ARG A 112 -13.88 4.82 1.74
N LYS A 113 -13.45 5.31 2.91
CA LYS A 113 -12.22 6.09 3.07
C LYS A 113 -10.98 5.28 2.67
N ILE A 114 -10.92 4.00 3.06
CA ILE A 114 -9.84 3.08 2.69
C ILE A 114 -9.83 2.88 1.18
N ASN A 115 -10.97 2.55 0.56
CA ASN A 115 -11.08 2.34 -0.88
C ASN A 115 -10.65 3.58 -1.69
N ILE A 116 -11.02 4.78 -1.26
CA ILE A 116 -10.58 6.03 -1.90
C ILE A 116 -9.06 6.20 -1.79
N ARG A 117 -8.46 5.90 -0.62
CA ARG A 117 -7.01 6.00 -0.41
C ARG A 117 -6.25 5.01 -1.30
N VAL A 118 -6.71 3.76 -1.35
CA VAL A 118 -6.13 2.71 -2.21
C VAL A 118 -6.21 3.12 -3.68
N ARG A 119 -7.38 3.59 -4.14
CA ARG A 119 -7.55 4.05 -5.53
C ARG A 119 -6.63 5.21 -5.88
N LYS A 120 -6.49 6.21 -5.01
CA LYS A 120 -5.55 7.33 -5.22
C LYS A 120 -4.10 6.87 -5.33
N GLN A 121 -3.70 5.92 -4.48
CA GLN A 121 -2.35 5.35 -4.52
C GLN A 121 -2.11 4.59 -5.84
N MET A 122 -3.07 3.78 -6.28
CA MET A 122 -2.99 3.07 -7.56
C MET A 122 -2.91 4.01 -8.74
N GLU A 123 -3.75 5.06 -8.79
CA GLU A 123 -3.73 6.07 -9.85
C GLU A 123 -2.38 6.79 -9.92
N LYS A 124 -1.76 7.10 -8.76
CA LYS A 124 -0.41 7.68 -8.70
C LYS A 124 0.64 6.73 -9.26
N THR A 125 0.66 5.47 -8.81
CA THR A 125 1.62 4.46 -9.28
C THR A 125 1.46 4.19 -10.78
N GLN A 126 0.23 4.10 -11.29
CA GLN A 126 -0.03 3.89 -12.70
C GLN A 126 0.41 5.09 -13.55
N LYS A 127 0.18 6.32 -13.06
CA LYS A 127 0.68 7.54 -13.72
C LYS A 127 2.21 7.59 -13.75
N GLU A 128 2.88 7.27 -12.65
CA GLU A 128 4.34 7.19 -12.58
C GLU A 128 4.91 6.13 -13.54
N TYR A 129 4.28 4.95 -13.58
CA TYR A 129 4.66 3.89 -14.51
C TYR A 129 4.53 4.34 -15.97
N TYR A 130 3.37 4.92 -16.32
CA TYR A 130 3.11 5.43 -17.67
C TYR A 130 4.11 6.50 -18.09
N LEU A 131 4.40 7.47 -17.20
CA LEU A 131 5.38 8.52 -17.47
C LEU A 131 6.80 7.97 -17.66
N ARG A 132 7.20 6.94 -16.89
CA ARG A 132 8.50 6.29 -17.07
C ARG A 132 8.62 5.58 -18.41
N GLU A 133 7.57 4.89 -18.84
CA GLU A 133 7.56 4.25 -20.16
C GLU A 133 7.56 5.29 -21.29
N GLN A 134 6.86 6.40 -21.14
CA GLN A 134 6.95 7.52 -22.10
C GLN A 134 8.36 8.09 -22.19
N ILE A 135 9.05 8.33 -21.06
CA ILE A 135 10.43 8.82 -21.07
C ILE A 135 11.35 7.86 -21.80
N LYS A 136 11.25 6.55 -21.55
CA LYS A 136 12.04 5.53 -22.25
C LYS A 136 11.77 5.53 -23.76
N ALA A 137 10.51 5.67 -24.17
CA ALA A 137 10.15 5.73 -25.58
C ALA A 137 10.72 6.99 -26.26
N ILE A 138 10.60 8.16 -25.60
CA ILE A 138 11.16 9.43 -26.07
C ILE A 138 12.69 9.35 -26.19
N GLN A 139 13.39 8.81 -25.20
CA GLN A 139 14.84 8.60 -25.24
C GLN A 139 15.26 7.71 -26.41
N LYS A 140 14.46 6.67 -26.71
CA LYS A 140 14.69 5.79 -27.85
C LYS A 140 14.46 6.49 -29.20
N GLU A 141 13.46 7.36 -29.30
CA GLU A 141 13.14 8.11 -30.52
C GLU A 141 14.09 9.30 -30.77
N LEU A 142 14.55 9.99 -29.73
CA LEU A 142 15.53 11.08 -29.87
C LEU A 142 16.90 10.60 -30.36
N GLY A 143 17.16 9.29 -30.38
CA GLY A 143 18.45 8.75 -30.82
C GLY A 143 19.60 9.13 -29.89
N GLU A 144 19.31 9.66 -28.69
CA GLU A 144 20.23 9.72 -27.57
C GLU A 144 20.53 8.26 -27.19
N LYS A 145 21.54 7.68 -27.84
CA LYS A 145 22.34 6.64 -27.22
C LYS A 145 22.74 7.22 -25.89
N ASP A 146 22.09 6.75 -24.83
CA ASP A 146 22.34 7.02 -23.43
C ASP A 146 23.80 7.47 -23.28
N GLU A 147 24.09 8.75 -22.98
CA GLU A 147 25.48 9.22 -22.82
C GLU A 147 26.24 8.28 -21.87
N ARG A 148 25.50 7.70 -20.92
CA ARG A 148 25.88 6.60 -20.06
C ARG A 148 26.35 5.34 -20.79
N SER A 149 25.59 4.86 -21.79
CA SER A 149 26.00 3.71 -22.60
C SER A 149 27.28 4.00 -23.37
N SER A 150 27.47 5.25 -23.81
CA SER A 150 28.70 5.70 -24.45
C SER A 150 29.87 5.75 -23.46
N GLU A 151 29.67 6.32 -22.27
CA GLU A 151 30.69 6.43 -21.20
C GLU A 151 31.10 5.04 -20.67
N VAL A 152 30.14 4.14 -20.44
CA VAL A 152 30.41 2.77 -19.99
C VAL A 152 31.17 1.98 -21.05
N GLU A 153 30.83 2.15 -22.33
CA GLU A 153 31.54 1.45 -23.41
C GLU A 153 32.96 2.03 -23.62
N GLU A 154 33.15 3.33 -23.45
CA GLU A 154 34.48 3.95 -23.47
C GLU A 154 35.38 3.42 -22.34
N PHE A 155 34.87 3.34 -21.11
CA PHE A 155 35.60 2.73 -19.99
C PHE A 155 35.91 1.26 -20.25
N ARG A 156 34.96 0.50 -20.82
CA ARG A 156 35.16 -0.91 -21.20
C ARG A 156 36.30 -1.08 -22.20
N GLU A 157 36.38 -0.21 -23.21
CA GLU A 157 37.48 -0.23 -24.17
C GLU A 157 38.82 0.14 -23.53
N ARG A 158 38.86 1.17 -22.68
CA ARG A 158 40.08 1.61 -22.00
C ARG A 158 40.64 0.52 -21.08
N ILE A 159 39.78 -0.19 -20.34
CA ILE A 159 40.19 -1.31 -19.47
C ILE A 159 40.86 -2.42 -20.28
N LYS A 160 40.28 -2.81 -21.41
CA LYS A 160 40.86 -3.84 -22.30
C LYS A 160 42.21 -3.41 -22.90
N LYS A 161 42.39 -2.11 -23.20
CA LYS A 161 43.63 -1.58 -23.79
C LYS A 161 44.76 -1.37 -22.76
N ALA A 162 44.44 -1.29 -21.47
CA ALA A 162 45.40 -0.98 -20.41
C ALA A 162 46.34 -2.15 -20.04
N ASN A 163 46.11 -3.36 -20.55
CA ASN A 163 46.94 -4.56 -20.30
C ASN A 163 47.21 -4.78 -18.80
N MET A 164 46.16 -4.68 -17.98
CA MET A 164 46.28 -4.84 -16.52
C MET A 164 46.53 -6.31 -16.14
N PRO A 165 47.14 -6.59 -14.97
CA PRO A 165 47.11 -7.91 -14.36
C PRO A 165 45.66 -8.37 -14.12
N LYS A 166 45.41 -9.68 -14.22
CA LYS A 166 44.06 -10.28 -14.12
C LYS A 166 43.27 -9.81 -12.90
N ASP A 167 43.92 -9.76 -11.73
CA ASP A 167 43.27 -9.35 -10.47
C ASP A 167 42.79 -7.88 -10.48
N ALA A 168 43.51 -7.01 -11.19
CA ALA A 168 43.15 -5.59 -11.34
C ALA A 168 42.07 -5.40 -12.41
N GLU A 169 42.17 -6.16 -13.52
CA GLU A 169 41.18 -6.14 -14.59
C GLU A 169 39.80 -6.61 -14.09
N GLU A 170 39.73 -7.72 -13.34
CA GLU A 170 38.48 -8.22 -12.75
C GLU A 170 37.82 -7.19 -11.80
N LYS A 171 38.62 -6.48 -10.99
CA LYS A 171 38.12 -5.43 -10.10
C LYS A 171 37.59 -4.23 -10.89
N ALA A 172 38.29 -3.82 -11.96
CA ALA A 172 37.85 -2.74 -12.83
C ALA A 172 36.50 -3.07 -13.51
N PHE A 173 36.35 -4.30 -14.02
CA PHE A 173 35.08 -4.76 -14.61
C PHE A 173 33.94 -4.82 -13.58
N LYS A 174 34.22 -5.25 -12.36
CA LYS A 174 33.21 -5.30 -11.29
C LYS A 174 32.69 -3.92 -10.90
N GLU A 175 33.58 -2.93 -10.80
CA GLU A 175 33.19 -1.55 -10.53
C GLU A 175 32.50 -0.90 -11.75
N LEU A 176 32.87 -1.27 -12.99
CA LEU A 176 32.17 -0.84 -14.20
C LEU A 176 30.72 -1.36 -14.25
N GLU A 177 30.49 -2.64 -13.94
CA GLU A 177 29.12 -3.19 -13.83
C GLU A 177 28.30 -2.50 -12.74
N ARG A 178 28.96 -2.08 -11.66
CA ARG A 178 28.34 -1.33 -10.58
C ARG A 178 27.92 0.06 -11.07
N LEU A 179 28.77 0.74 -11.82
CA LEU A 179 28.46 2.02 -12.47
C LEU A 179 27.27 1.91 -13.45
N GLU A 180 27.17 0.80 -14.19
CA GLU A 180 26.07 0.52 -15.12
C GLU A 180 24.71 0.30 -14.42
N LYS A 181 24.68 -0.07 -13.14
CA LYS A 181 23.44 -0.30 -12.37
C LYS A 181 23.03 0.88 -11.49
N MET A 182 23.92 1.81 -11.18
CA MET A 182 23.66 2.92 -10.25
C MET A 182 22.94 4.13 -10.89
N PRO A 183 22.08 4.87 -10.17
CA PRO A 183 21.54 6.12 -10.69
C PRO A 183 22.63 7.22 -10.74
N PRO A 184 22.71 8.04 -11.82
CA PRO A 184 23.83 8.96 -12.08
C PRO A 184 23.92 10.15 -11.11
N MET A 185 22.82 10.52 -10.45
CA MET A 185 22.76 11.62 -9.48
C MET A 185 23.22 11.23 -8.07
N VAL A 186 23.62 9.98 -7.84
CA VAL A 186 24.08 9.51 -6.53
C VAL A 186 25.57 9.80 -6.38
N ALA A 187 25.98 10.32 -5.21
CA ALA A 187 27.38 10.62 -4.92
C ALA A 187 28.32 9.41 -5.12
N GLU A 188 27.82 8.19 -4.90
CA GLU A 188 28.56 6.93 -5.16
C GLU A 188 29.01 6.77 -6.62
N ALA A 189 28.24 7.25 -7.60
CA ALA A 189 28.59 7.13 -9.01
C ALA A 189 29.81 7.99 -9.39
N VAL A 190 30.04 9.11 -8.68
CA VAL A 190 31.23 9.95 -8.86
C VAL A 190 32.47 9.25 -8.28
N VAL A 191 32.32 8.58 -7.14
CA VAL A 191 33.41 7.82 -6.51
C VAL A 191 33.86 6.66 -7.40
N VAL A 192 32.92 5.91 -7.99
CA VAL A 192 33.23 4.81 -8.89
C VAL A 192 33.92 5.31 -10.16
N ARG A 193 33.48 6.44 -10.74
CA ARG A 193 34.16 7.06 -11.90
C ARG A 193 35.59 7.47 -11.58
N ASN A 194 35.80 8.17 -10.46
CA ASN A 194 37.15 8.56 -10.03
C ASN A 194 38.06 7.35 -9.81
N TYR A 195 37.52 6.25 -9.27
CA TYR A 195 38.27 5.01 -9.11
C TYR A 195 38.66 4.37 -10.45
N LEU A 196 37.71 4.30 -11.40
CA LEU A 196 37.97 3.78 -12.75
C LEU A 196 38.98 4.63 -13.51
N ASP A 197 38.92 5.96 -13.41
CA ASP A 197 39.93 6.82 -14.02
C ASP A 197 41.31 6.65 -13.38
N TRP A 198 41.37 6.52 -12.05
CA TRP A 198 42.63 6.31 -11.35
C TRP A 198 43.29 4.97 -11.69
N ILE A 199 42.52 3.88 -11.74
CA ILE A 199 43.06 2.58 -12.11
C ILE A 199 43.54 2.57 -13.57
N LEU A 200 42.89 3.31 -14.45
CA LEU A 200 43.26 3.44 -15.86
C LEU A 200 44.46 4.38 -16.10
N SER A 201 44.73 5.31 -15.18
CA SER A 201 45.88 6.22 -15.29
C SER A 201 47.20 5.60 -14.83
N LEU A 202 47.15 4.42 -14.20
CA LEU A 202 48.36 3.73 -13.73
C LEU A 202 49.12 3.09 -14.91
N PRO A 203 50.46 3.21 -14.93
CA PRO A 203 51.27 2.68 -16.03
C PRO A 203 51.51 1.17 -15.87
N TRP A 204 50.46 0.35 -16.01
CA TRP A 204 50.53 -1.11 -15.80
C TRP A 204 51.55 -1.84 -16.69
N SER A 205 51.85 -1.28 -17.86
CA SER A 205 52.79 -1.87 -18.84
C SER A 205 54.18 -1.24 -18.83
N PHE A 206 54.42 -0.16 -18.06
CA PHE A 206 55.70 0.54 -18.06
C PHE A 206 56.39 0.38 -16.71
N GLU A 207 57.48 -0.37 -16.71
CA GLU A 207 58.41 -0.45 -15.58
C GLU A 207 59.68 0.34 -15.92
N THR A 208 60.12 1.19 -14.99
CA THR A 208 61.45 1.81 -15.06
C THR A 208 62.49 0.81 -14.59
N ARG A 209 63.67 0.78 -15.24
CA ARG A 209 64.80 -0.03 -14.75
C ARG A 209 65.31 0.58 -13.44
N ASP A 210 65.28 -0.23 -12.39
CA ASP A 210 65.84 0.14 -11.10
C ASP A 210 67.34 0.42 -11.20
N ARG A 211 67.78 1.54 -10.63
CA ARG A 211 69.19 1.96 -10.63
C ARG A 211 69.78 1.70 -9.24
N LEU A 212 70.18 0.45 -9.00
CA LEU A 212 70.75 -0.04 -7.74
C LEU A 212 72.26 0.28 -7.59
N ASP A 213 72.68 1.49 -7.94
CA ASP A 213 74.06 1.93 -7.73
C ASP A 213 74.14 2.76 -6.45
N LEU A 214 74.54 2.10 -5.36
CA LEU A 214 74.70 2.72 -4.04
C LEU A 214 75.67 3.90 -4.06
N LYS A 215 76.72 3.88 -4.89
CA LYS A 215 77.67 5.00 -4.98
C LYS A 215 77.09 6.20 -5.69
N ALA A 216 76.30 5.96 -6.74
CA ALA A 216 75.57 7.03 -7.42
C ALA A 216 74.47 7.61 -6.52
N ALA A 217 73.80 6.78 -5.72
CA ALA A 217 72.82 7.23 -4.74
C ALA A 217 73.47 8.05 -3.61
N GLU A 218 74.62 7.63 -3.09
CA GLU A 218 75.41 8.36 -2.09
C GLU A 218 75.92 9.70 -2.64
N ALA A 219 76.44 9.73 -3.88
CA ALA A 219 76.89 10.96 -4.52
C ALA A 219 75.74 11.96 -4.76
N ILE A 220 74.58 11.50 -5.25
CA ILE A 220 73.40 12.36 -5.44
C ILE A 220 72.87 12.86 -4.08
N LEU A 221 72.91 12.02 -3.05
CA LEU A 221 72.56 12.42 -1.69
C LEU A 221 73.53 13.48 -1.16
N GLU A 222 74.85 13.31 -1.30
CA GLU A 222 75.86 14.31 -0.88
C GLU A 222 75.75 15.62 -1.68
N GLU A 223 75.41 15.54 -2.97
CA GLU A 223 75.25 16.70 -3.87
C GLU A 223 73.98 17.50 -3.55
N ASP A 224 72.87 16.82 -3.24
CA ASP A 224 71.62 17.45 -2.76
C ASP A 224 71.69 17.89 -1.27
N HIS A 225 72.66 17.37 -0.50
CA HIS A 225 72.94 17.73 0.90
C HIS A 225 74.17 18.65 1.06
N TYR A 226 74.36 19.61 0.15
CA TYR A 226 75.37 20.66 0.30
C TYR A 226 74.99 21.64 1.43
N GLY A 227 75.24 21.27 2.69
CA GLY A 227 75.06 22.18 3.83
C GLY A 227 74.91 21.62 5.25
N LEU A 228 75.22 20.35 5.52
CA LEU A 228 75.25 19.85 6.91
C LEU A 228 76.49 18.98 7.14
N GLU A 229 77.61 19.64 7.46
CA GLU A 229 78.48 19.18 8.55
C GLU A 229 77.76 19.39 9.89
#